data_AF-A0A821YGJ9-F1
#
_entry.id   AF-A0A821YGJ9-F1
#
_cell.length_a   1.000
_cell.length_b   1.000
_cell.length_c   1.000
_cell.angle_alpha   90.00
_cell.angle_beta   90.00
_cell.angle_gamma   90.00
#
_symmetry.space_group_name_H-M   'P 1'
#
loop_
_entity.id
_entity.type
_entity.pdbx_description
1 polymer ?
#
loop_
_entity_poly.entity_id
_entity_poly.type
_entity_poly.pdbx_seq_one_letter_code
_entity_poly.pdbx_strand_id
1 'polypeptide(L)'
;MYIVESFLSLLPRLTHLRLMGETDLWELSLFDGSRWENFIEMKLPLLNKFEFWFTRPVHDHAECNTVESLIAPFQTPFWLEIKR
;
A
#
# COMPACT_ATOMS: atom_id res chain seq x y z
N MET A 1 3.42 12.65 7.30
CA MET A 1 4.27 11.46 7.16
C MET A 1 3.80 10.44 8.17
N TYR A 2 3.42 9.24 7.74
CA TYR A 2 2.74 8.29 8.62
C TYR A 2 3.78 7.47 9.40
N ILE A 3 3.38 6.89 10.54
CA ILE A 3 4.29 6.17 11.46
C ILE A 3 5.01 5.03 10.73
N VAL A 4 4.30 4.28 9.87
CA VAL A 4 4.85 3.16 9.11
C VAL A 4 5.93 3.62 8.13
N GLU A 5 5.68 4.66 7.32
CA GLU A 5 6.69 5.20 6.38
C GLU A 5 7.93 5.73 7.11
N SER A 6 7.72 6.35 8.27
CA SER A 6 8.81 6.87 9.11
C SER A 6 9.69 5.74 9.60
N PHE A 7 9.08 4.64 10.07
CA PHE A 7 9.79 3.44 10.48
C PHE A 7 10.53 2.78 9.31
N LEU A 8 9.86 2.62 8.16
CA LEU A 8 10.46 2.02 6.96
C LEU A 8 11.60 2.85 6.39
N SER A 9 11.55 4.18 6.52
CA SER A 9 12.64 5.08 6.07
C SER A 9 13.96 4.81 6.81
N LEU A 10 13.92 4.20 7.99
CA LEU A 10 15.11 3.79 8.74
C LEU A 10 15.72 2.49 8.23
N LEU A 11 15.06 1.80 7.29
CA LEU A 11 15.42 0.48 6.78
C LEU A 11 15.66 0.52 5.25
N PRO A 12 16.60 1.34 4.72
CA PRO A 12 16.81 1.48 3.27
C PRO A 12 17.31 0.19 2.58
N ARG A 13 17.79 -0.78 3.38
CA ARG A 13 18.26 -2.09 2.92
C ARG A 13 17.20 -3.18 2.95
N LEU A 14 15.95 -2.83 3.25
CA LEU A 14 14.84 -3.77 3.27
C LEU A 14 14.63 -4.32 1.85
N THR A 15 14.69 -5.64 1.71
CA THR A 15 14.51 -6.32 0.40
C THR A 15 13.13 -6.90 0.22
N HIS A 16 12.43 -7.18 1.32
CA HIS A 16 11.09 -7.76 1.34
C HIS A 16 10.27 -7.07 2.44
N LEU A 17 9.06 -6.66 2.09
CA LEU A 17 8.11 -6.05 3.02
C LEU A 17 6.76 -6.71 2.84
N ARG A 18 6.17 -7.14 3.96
CA ARG A 18 4.79 -7.59 4.03
C ARG A 18 4.03 -6.70 4.99
N LEU A 19 3.07 -5.95 4.47
CA LEU A 19 2.20 -5.07 5.26
C LEU A 19 0.87 -5.76 5.51
N MET A 20 0.46 -5.84 6.77
CA MET A 20 -0.84 -6.39 7.15
C MET A 20 -1.52 -5.37 8.04
N GLY A 21 -2.78 -5.04 7.72
CA GLY A 21 -3.53 -4.05 8.47
C GLY A 21 -5.01 -4.36 8.47
N GLU A 22 -5.62 -4.24 9.65
CA GLU A 22 -7.07 -4.15 9.77
C GLU A 22 -7.42 -2.66 9.72
N THR A 23 -8.15 -2.26 8.69
CA THR A 23 -8.52 -0.86 8.50
C THR A 23 -9.91 -0.62 9.02
N ASP A 24 -9.99 0.22 10.05
CA ASP A 24 -11.21 0.94 10.39
C ASP A 24 -11.55 1.93 9.26
N LEU A 25 -12.82 2.34 9.16
CA LEU A 25 -13.45 3.04 8.03
C LEU A 25 -12.74 4.31 7.51
N TRP A 26 -11.71 4.80 8.19
CA TRP A 26 -11.09 6.11 8.00
C TRP A 26 -9.62 6.04 7.56
N GLU A 27 -8.95 4.88 7.60
CA GLU A 27 -7.56 4.73 7.16
C GLU A 27 -7.44 4.31 5.68
N LEU A 28 -8.11 5.07 4.80
CA LEU A 28 -8.00 4.91 3.33
C LEU A 28 -6.55 5.09 2.82
N SER A 29 -5.69 5.70 3.64
CA SER A 29 -4.30 5.98 3.29
C SER A 29 -3.44 4.74 3.04
N LEU A 30 -3.85 3.56 3.50
CA LEU A 30 -3.16 2.31 3.20
C LEU A 30 -3.46 1.80 1.78
N PHE A 31 -4.60 2.21 1.19
CA PHE A 31 -5.02 1.87 -0.17
C PHE A 31 -4.50 2.86 -1.23
N ASP A 32 -3.65 3.80 -0.84
CA ASP A 32 -3.04 4.75 -1.78
C ASP A 32 -1.81 4.13 -2.45
N GLY A 33 -2.06 3.37 -3.52
CA GLY A 33 -1.01 2.70 -4.30
C GLY A 33 0.00 3.68 -4.89
N SER A 34 -0.43 4.85 -5.37
CA SER A 34 0.46 5.87 -5.92
C SER A 34 1.41 6.44 -4.87
N ARG A 35 0.94 6.62 -3.64
CA ARG A 35 1.81 7.05 -2.54
C ARG A 35 2.83 5.99 -2.15
N TRP A 36 2.41 4.73 -2.05
CA TRP A 36 3.33 3.63 -1.77
C TRP A 36 4.39 3.46 -2.86
N GLU A 37 4.00 3.58 -4.13
CA GLU A 37 4.91 3.56 -5.29
C GLU A 37 5.99 4.63 -5.13
N ASN A 38 5.60 5.90 -4.97
CA ASN A 38 6.54 7.01 -4.77
C ASN A 38 7.45 6.80 -3.54
N PHE A 39 6.88 6.32 -2.43
CA PHE A 39 7.66 6.07 -1.22
C PHE A 39 8.71 4.97 -1.42
N ILE A 40 8.32 3.85 -2.03
CA ILE A 40 9.21 2.72 -2.26
C ILE A 40 10.35 3.12 -3.20
N GLU A 41 10.05 3.81 -4.30
CA GLU A 41 11.07 4.28 -5.24
C GLU A 41 12.09 5.21 -4.58
N MET A 42 11.63 6.14 -3.73
CA MET A 42 12.51 7.14 -3.12
C MET A 42 13.26 6.64 -1.88
N LYS A 43 12.66 5.74 -1.08
CA LYS A 43 13.16 5.41 0.26
C LYS A 43 13.57 3.95 0.43
N LEU A 44 13.06 3.06 -0.41
CA LEU A 44 13.31 1.63 -0.32
C LEU A 44 13.84 1.08 -1.66
N PRO A 45 14.97 1.59 -2.18
CA PRO A 45 15.45 1.27 -3.52
C PRO A 45 15.82 -0.21 -3.70
N LEU A 46 16.12 -0.92 -2.60
CA LEU A 46 16.49 -2.33 -2.60
C LEU A 46 15.30 -3.27 -2.35
N LEU A 47 14.10 -2.72 -2.19
CA LEU A 47 12.91 -3.52 -1.94
C LEU A 47 12.48 -4.23 -3.22
N ASN A 48 12.69 -5.53 -3.30
CA ASN A 48 12.36 -6.34 -4.46
C ASN A 48 10.92 -6.83 -4.40
N LYS A 49 10.42 -7.11 -3.20
CA LYS A 49 9.07 -7.65 -3.00
C LYS A 49 8.28 -6.81 -2.00
N PHE A 50 7.08 -6.39 -2.40
CA PHE A 50 6.12 -5.73 -1.52
C PHE A 50 4.79 -6.50 -1.55
N GLU A 51 4.45 -7.11 -0.42
CA GLU A 51 3.17 -7.79 -0.24
C GLU A 51 2.30 -6.96 0.70
N PHE A 52 1.00 -6.91 0.43
CA PHE A 52 0.06 -6.25 1.32
C PHE A 52 -1.22 -7.06 1.48
N TRP A 53 -1.80 -6.99 2.67
CA TRP A 53 -3.09 -7.57 2.97
C TRP A 53 -3.86 -6.63 3.91
N PHE A 54 -5.04 -6.21 3.45
CA PHE A 54 -5.89 -5.30 4.18
C PHE A 54 -7.28 -5.90 4.36
N THR A 55 -7.84 -5.76 5.56
CA THR A 55 -9.24 -6.07 5.84
C THR A 55 -10.01 -4.78 6.09
N ARG A 56 -11.20 -4.66 5.51
CA ARG A 56 -12.08 -3.50 5.70
C ARG A 56 -13.51 -3.99 5.96
N PRO A 57 -14.19 -3.47 7.01
CA PRO A 57 -15.60 -3.76 7.20
C PRO A 57 -16.43 -3.13 6.08
N VAL A 58 -17.28 -3.93 5.43
CA VAL A 58 -18.27 -3.46 4.46
C VAL A 58 -19.47 -2.97 5.27
N HIS A 59 -19.76 -1.67 5.25
CA HIS A 59 -21.01 -1.14 5.79
C HIS A 59 -21.96 -0.82 4.63
N ASP A 60 -23.20 -1.32 4.75
CA ASP A 60 -24.25 -1.45 3.72
C ASP A 60 -24.72 -0.16 3.02
N HIS A 61 -24.09 1.00 3.27
CA HIS A 61 -24.58 2.29 2.78
C HIS A 61 -23.54 3.19 2.11
N ALA A 62 -22.31 2.72 1.89
CA ALA A 62 -21.31 3.50 1.14
C ALA A 62 -21.27 3.03 -0.32
N GLU A 63 -22.08 3.65 -1.17
CA GLU A 63 -22.14 3.46 -2.64
C GLU A 63 -20.82 3.70 -3.41
N CYS A 64 -19.66 3.83 -2.76
CA CYS A 64 -18.49 4.46 -3.36
C CYS A 64 -17.17 3.70 -3.27
N ASN A 65 -17.13 2.43 -2.85
CA ASN A 65 -15.89 1.65 -2.92
C ASN A 65 -16.15 0.26 -3.48
N THR A 66 -16.39 0.15 -4.78
CA THR A 66 -16.33 -1.16 -5.45
C THR A 66 -14.90 -1.71 -5.34
N VAL A 67 -14.72 -3.03 -5.39
CA VAL A 67 -13.38 -3.65 -5.32
C VAL A 67 -12.46 -3.03 -6.38
N GLU A 68 -13.00 -2.71 -7.55
CA GLU A 68 -12.30 -2.04 -8.66
C GLU A 68 -11.68 -0.71 -8.23
N SER A 69 -12.42 0.12 -7.50
CA SER A 69 -11.90 1.42 -7.01
C SER A 69 -10.77 1.25 -5.98
N LEU A 70 -10.78 0.16 -5.20
CA LEU A 70 -9.74 -0.14 -4.20
C LEU A 70 -8.47 -0.69 -4.85
N ILE A 71 -8.59 -1.45 -5.93
CA ILE A 71 -7.44 -2.04 -6.63
C ILE A 71 -6.87 -1.10 -7.69
N ALA A 72 -7.63 -0.13 -8.20
CA ALA A 72 -7.19 0.76 -9.28
C ALA A 72 -5.83 1.44 -9.03
N PRO A 73 -5.51 1.95 -7.82
CA PRO A 73 -4.19 2.53 -7.53
C PRO A 73 -3.02 1.54 -7.61
N PHE A 74 -3.31 0.23 -7.57
CA PHE A 74 -2.34 -0.87 -7.61
C PHE A 74 -2.22 -1.53 -8.99
N GLN A 75 -2.82 -0.93 -10.03
CA GLN A 75 -2.77 -1.44 -11.40
C GLN A 75 -1.73 -0.73 -12.28
N THR A 76 -0.79 0.01 -11.68
CA THR A 76 0.32 0.63 -12.41
C THR A 76 1.37 -0.41 -12.81
N PRO A 77 2.19 -0.16 -13.85
CA PRO A 77 3.30 -1.05 -14.23
C PRO A 77 4.27 -1.31 -13.08
N PHE A 78 4.44 -0.35 -12.17
CA PHE A 78 5.25 -0.53 -10.96
C PHE A 78 4.80 -1.75 -10.15
N TRP A 79 3.50 -1.87 -9.89
CA TRP A 79 2.93 -2.97 -9.13
C TRP A 79 2.87 -4.28 -9.91
N LEU A 80 2.55 -4.20 -11.20
CA LEU A 80 2.30 -5.38 -12.03
C LEU A 80 3.58 -6.03 -12.59
N GLU A 81 4.63 -5.24 -12.81
CA GLU A 81 5.85 -5.69 -13.51
C GLU A 81 7.13 -5.54 -12.66
N ILE A 82 7.23 -4.49 -11.84
CA ILE A 82 8.49 -4.15 -11.14
C ILE A 82 8.57 -4.79 -9.74
N LYS A 83 7.46 -4.84 -8.98
CA LYS A 83 7.43 -5.24 -7.55
C LYS A 83 6.67 -6.55 -7.27
N ARG A 84 6.75 -7.51 -8.19
CA ARG A 84 6.03 -8.80 -8.12
C ARG A 84 6.51 -9.75 -7.01
#